data_AF-A0A1S3AYU7-F1
#
_entry.id   AF-A0A1S3AYU7-F1
#
_cell.length_a   1.000
_cell.length_b   1.000
_cell.length_c   1.000
_cell.angle_alpha   90.00
_cell.angle_beta   90.00
_cell.angle_gamma   90.00
#
_symmetry.space_group_name_H-M   'P 1'
#
loop_
_entity.id
_entity.type
_entity.pdbx_description
1 polymer ?
#
loop_
_entity_poly.entity_id
_entity_poly.type
_entity_poly.pdbx_seq_one_letter_code
_entity_poly.pdbx_strand_id
1 'polypeptide(L)'
;MLLQVLSIYKNLLLHVALSLSLSVFIIFFKIPSLFLHGIFTYIHPDNTNSGVRAAIRRPEGSSSGSGLKGYRNLSSTGGAEIKKRTKSKDKVEFDESKAQIFRLKLDENHLQTRIYFKEYRDGFTFSFVGISCLLLQVFVGASKKSGVWGNGIFVPLLFVIFAGCKLFVSLTKVAFEKSASRTLDRQLSLLFGVFGFLFGLLTCSAFSPLILDFDLGEIGGLGACFIAILMGLCAGFLFIPATKIARSFWLGTDQIRCNLDMVYCGWFSRMVLYSSQAAMAFTTLLWVNPLAEIFIKKNIGEGTIGHMSSDRNADRLVGSIGFSKGDFAKLRLWCLTLSAFLQIVAVRQNLQMFLNEALLSWYQRLHAGKVPDLDFSRAKVFLHNHYLCVSALQFFAPPALVLLFVGLSQIDIYSFKNTNLVSFLLPCSSFVNQVALLMAWWIVSVMTLYTSATIVLYRRGILYVS
;
A
#
# COMPACT_ATOMS: atom_id res chain seq x y z
N MET A 1 17.23 9.01 -44.65
CA MET A 1 15.88 8.64 -44.16
C MET A 1 15.90 8.00 -42.77
N LEU A 2 16.63 6.90 -42.54
CA LEU A 2 16.65 6.17 -41.25
C LEU A 2 17.15 7.01 -40.05
N LEU A 3 18.15 7.86 -40.28
CA LEU A 3 18.72 8.77 -39.27
C LEU A 3 17.76 9.92 -38.87
N GLN A 4 16.93 10.39 -39.81
CA GLN A 4 15.88 11.38 -39.53
C GLN A 4 14.72 10.77 -38.73
N VAL A 5 14.33 9.53 -39.04
CA VAL A 5 13.33 8.78 -38.25
C VAL A 5 13.83 8.55 -36.82
N LEU A 6 15.10 8.14 -36.65
CA LEU A 6 15.75 8.01 -35.34
C LEU A 6 15.77 9.32 -34.54
N SER A 7 16.02 10.45 -35.22
CA SER A 7 16.01 11.76 -34.56
C SER A 7 14.61 12.19 -34.12
N ILE A 8 13.56 11.83 -34.87
CA ILE A 8 12.17 12.18 -34.57
C ILE A 8 11.61 11.32 -33.42
N TYR A 9 12.00 10.04 -33.34
CA TYR A 9 11.52 9.09 -32.33
C TYR A 9 12.55 8.80 -31.23
N LYS A 10 13.58 9.63 -31.07
CA LYS A 10 14.65 9.46 -30.08
C LYS A 10 14.10 9.21 -28.67
N ASN A 11 13.12 10.00 -28.23
CA ASN A 11 12.55 9.89 -26.90
C ASN A 11 11.74 8.60 -26.71
N LEU A 12 10.98 8.20 -27.74
CA LEU A 12 10.25 6.93 -27.72
C LEU A 12 11.20 5.73 -27.66
N LEU A 13 12.27 5.75 -28.47
CA LEU A 13 13.28 4.69 -28.45
C LEU A 13 13.99 4.62 -27.09
N LEU A 14 14.26 5.77 -26.47
CA LEU A 14 14.86 5.84 -25.14
C LEU A 14 13.93 5.25 -24.06
N HIS A 15 12.63 5.56 -24.10
CA HIS A 15 11.64 4.95 -23.20
C HIS A 15 11.50 3.44 -23.39
N VAL A 16 11.46 2.96 -24.63
CA VAL A 16 11.40 1.52 -24.94
C VAL A 16 12.67 0.82 -24.46
N ALA A 17 13.84 1.37 -24.78
CA ALA A 17 15.12 0.83 -24.36
C ALA A 17 15.27 0.80 -22.83
N LEU A 18 14.86 1.87 -22.13
CA LEU A 18 14.84 1.91 -20.66
C LEU A 18 13.89 0.83 -20.11
N SER A 19 12.66 0.76 -20.60
CA SER A 19 11.68 -0.19 -20.08
C SER A 19 12.12 -1.65 -20.27
N LEU A 20 12.71 -1.98 -21.42
CA LEU A 20 13.21 -3.32 -21.73
C LEU A 20 14.44 -3.65 -20.89
N SER A 21 15.46 -2.76 -20.87
CA SER A 21 16.69 -2.97 -20.11
C SER A 21 16.42 -3.09 -18.61
N LEU A 22 15.54 -2.24 -18.08
CA LEU A 22 15.18 -2.26 -16.66
C LEU A 22 14.36 -3.51 -16.31
N SER A 23 13.45 -3.94 -17.18
CA SER A 23 12.71 -5.19 -16.96
C SER A 23 13.66 -6.40 -16.93
N VAL A 24 14.59 -6.48 -17.88
CA VAL A 24 15.63 -7.52 -17.90
C VAL A 24 16.49 -7.44 -16.65
N PHE A 25 16.91 -6.25 -16.24
CA PHE A 25 17.72 -6.04 -15.04
C PHE A 25 16.98 -6.50 -13.76
N ILE A 26 15.72 -6.09 -13.57
CA ILE A 26 14.90 -6.49 -12.41
C ILE A 26 14.72 -8.01 -12.35
N ILE A 27 14.48 -8.64 -13.50
CA ILE A 27 14.28 -10.09 -13.60
C ILE A 27 15.60 -10.84 -13.38
N PHE A 28 16.69 -10.38 -14.00
CA PHE A 28 18.00 -11.02 -13.92
C PHE A 28 18.59 -10.97 -12.51
N PHE A 29 18.57 -9.79 -11.87
CA PHE A 29 19.02 -9.63 -10.49
C PHE A 29 17.97 -10.05 -9.46
N LYS A 30 16.78 -10.45 -9.90
CA LYS A 30 15.67 -10.89 -9.04
C LYS A 30 15.41 -9.93 -7.89
N ILE A 31 15.39 -8.63 -8.21
CA ILE A 31 15.26 -7.53 -7.24
C ILE A 31 14.05 -7.70 -6.30
N PRO A 32 12.86 -8.16 -6.76
CA PRO A 32 11.73 -8.39 -5.85
C PRO A 32 12.04 -9.41 -4.75
N SER A 33 12.83 -10.45 -5.07
CA SER A 33 13.28 -11.44 -4.08
C SER A 33 14.33 -10.85 -3.14
N LEU A 34 15.26 -10.04 -3.66
CA LEU A 34 16.28 -9.35 -2.86
C LEU A 34 15.66 -8.37 -1.86
N PHE A 35 14.58 -7.68 -2.26
CA PHE A 35 13.86 -6.76 -1.39
C PHE A 35 13.29 -7.44 -0.14
N LEU A 36 12.88 -8.70 -0.29
CA LEU A 36 12.37 -9.56 0.79
C LEU A 36 13.45 -10.43 1.44
N HIS A 37 14.68 -10.39 0.94
CA HIS A 37 15.75 -11.25 1.40
C HIS A 37 16.20 -10.88 2.83
N GLY A 38 16.54 -11.90 3.61
CA GLY A 38 16.99 -11.75 4.99
C GLY A 38 15.91 -11.40 6.00
N ILE A 39 14.63 -11.38 5.57
CA ILE A 39 13.49 -11.32 6.50
C ILE A 39 13.41 -12.65 7.26
N PHE A 40 13.15 -12.57 8.56
CA PHE A 40 13.08 -13.74 9.42
C PHE A 40 11.65 -14.28 9.47
N THR A 41 11.53 -15.56 9.14
CA THR A 41 10.30 -16.36 9.26
C THR A 41 10.45 -17.41 10.34
N TYR A 42 9.31 -17.91 10.81
CA TYR A 42 9.22 -18.84 11.92
C TYR A 42 8.62 -20.17 11.46
N ILE A 43 9.23 -21.29 11.85
CA ILE A 43 8.77 -22.65 11.51
C ILE A 43 8.85 -23.55 12.76
N HIS A 44 7.88 -24.46 12.93
CA HIS A 44 7.92 -25.48 13.98
C HIS A 44 8.71 -26.74 13.58
N PRO A 45 9.35 -27.44 14.53
CA PRO A 45 10.22 -28.60 14.29
C PRO A 45 9.55 -29.77 13.56
N ASP A 46 8.24 -29.98 13.70
CA ASP A 46 7.54 -31.05 12.99
C ASP A 46 7.60 -30.93 11.45
N ASN A 47 7.96 -29.76 10.93
CA ASN A 47 8.12 -29.51 9.49
C ASN A 47 9.54 -29.79 8.97
N THR A 48 10.52 -30.16 9.82
CA THR A 48 11.92 -30.36 9.39
C THR A 48 12.26 -31.81 9.02
N ASN A 49 11.37 -32.78 9.28
CA ASN A 49 11.60 -34.20 8.97
C ASN A 49 11.44 -34.57 7.48
N SER A 50 11.20 -33.59 6.59
CA SER A 50 11.22 -33.81 5.13
C SER A 50 12.27 -32.95 4.47
N GLY A 51 13.43 -33.54 4.15
CA GLY A 51 14.52 -32.88 3.44
C GLY A 51 14.07 -32.25 2.12
N VAL A 52 14.49 -31.00 1.87
CA VAL A 52 14.49 -30.19 0.61
C VAL A 52 13.21 -30.23 -0.27
N ARG A 53 12.12 -30.82 0.21
CA ARG A 53 10.87 -31.01 -0.55
C ARG A 53 9.74 -30.31 0.19
N ALA A 54 9.24 -29.23 -0.41
CA ALA A 54 8.08 -28.43 -0.01
C ALA A 54 7.81 -28.37 1.52
N ALA A 55 8.36 -27.34 2.18
CA ALA A 55 8.17 -27.04 3.62
C ALA A 55 6.71 -26.69 4.03
N ILE A 56 5.70 -27.03 3.21
CA ILE A 56 4.31 -26.66 3.37
C ILE A 56 3.44 -27.85 2.96
N ARG A 57 3.14 -28.75 3.89
CA ARG A 57 1.96 -29.62 3.80
C ARG A 57 0.84 -28.97 4.60
N ARG A 58 -0.38 -28.94 4.05
CA ARG A 58 -1.60 -28.71 4.87
C ARG A 58 -1.60 -29.75 5.99
N PRO A 59 -2.08 -29.43 7.21
CA PRO A 59 -2.25 -30.44 8.23
C PRO A 59 -3.18 -31.53 7.68
N GLU A 60 -2.60 -32.68 7.31
CA GLU A 60 -3.35 -33.85 6.89
C GLU A 60 -4.06 -34.37 8.14
N GLY A 61 -5.39 -34.44 8.06
CA GLY A 61 -6.19 -35.17 9.03
C GLY A 61 -5.67 -36.60 9.08
N SER A 62 -5.30 -37.04 10.27
CA SER A 62 -4.81 -38.38 10.54
C SER A 62 -5.85 -39.43 10.18
N SER A 63 -5.71 -40.09 9.02
CA SER A 63 -5.76 -41.56 8.90
C SER A 63 -5.63 -41.99 7.44
N SER A 64 -4.58 -42.76 7.18
CA SER A 64 -4.29 -43.58 6.02
C SER A 64 -5.43 -44.54 5.61
N GLY A 65 -5.67 -44.69 4.30
CA GLY A 65 -6.51 -45.75 3.74
C GLY A 65 -6.78 -45.61 2.25
N SER A 66 -5.99 -46.34 1.45
CA SER A 66 -6.28 -46.93 0.13
C SER A 66 -7.64 -46.64 -0.56
N GLY A 67 -7.60 -46.32 -1.86
CA GLY A 67 -8.58 -46.85 -2.82
C GLY A 67 -9.64 -45.90 -3.39
N LEU A 68 -9.39 -45.46 -4.63
CA LEU A 68 -10.33 -45.27 -5.75
C LEU A 68 -11.83 -45.58 -5.52
N LYS A 69 -12.72 -44.57 -5.62
CA LYS A 69 -13.97 -44.50 -6.43
C LYS A 69 -15.03 -43.55 -5.83
N GLY A 70 -15.66 -42.78 -6.71
CA GLY A 70 -17.12 -42.59 -6.69
C GLY A 70 -17.67 -41.29 -6.11
N TYR A 71 -18.08 -40.39 -7.02
CA TYR A 71 -19.09 -39.36 -6.77
C TYR A 71 -20.36 -39.94 -6.15
N ARG A 72 -20.92 -39.27 -5.13
CA ARG A 72 -22.37 -39.33 -4.83
C ARG A 72 -22.84 -38.06 -4.12
N ASN A 73 -23.67 -37.29 -4.82
CA ASN A 73 -24.58 -36.31 -4.23
C ASN A 73 -25.64 -37.04 -3.38
N LEU A 74 -26.13 -36.41 -2.31
CA LEU A 74 -27.56 -36.08 -2.07
C LEU A 74 -27.89 -35.81 -0.57
N SER A 75 -28.61 -34.70 -0.37
CA SER A 75 -29.77 -34.47 0.51
C SER A 75 -29.80 -34.90 1.99
N SER A 76 -30.11 -33.89 2.82
CA SER A 76 -30.91 -33.88 4.06
C SER A 76 -31.58 -35.18 4.53
N THR A 77 -31.41 -35.52 5.81
CA THR A 77 -32.43 -35.46 6.91
C THR A 77 -31.99 -36.36 8.08
N GLY A 78 -32.25 -35.94 9.31
CA GLY A 78 -32.40 -36.85 10.47
C GLY A 78 -31.29 -36.76 11.51
N GLY A 79 -31.64 -36.25 12.70
CA GLY A 79 -30.74 -36.10 13.83
C GLY A 79 -30.14 -37.43 14.32
N ALA A 80 -28.85 -37.37 14.64
CA ALA A 80 -28.20 -38.29 15.55
C ALA A 80 -27.16 -37.52 16.36
N GLU A 81 -27.28 -37.69 17.67
CA GLU A 81 -26.59 -37.06 18.78
C GLU A 81 -25.09 -36.82 18.58
N ILE A 82 -24.65 -35.62 18.99
CA ILE A 82 -23.26 -35.27 19.23
C ILE A 82 -22.74 -36.18 20.35
N LYS A 83 -22.12 -37.31 19.98
CA LYS A 83 -21.46 -38.21 20.91
C LYS A 83 -20.31 -37.44 21.58
N LYS A 84 -20.52 -37.06 22.84
CA LYS A 84 -19.51 -36.50 23.76
C LYS A 84 -18.24 -37.36 23.67
N ARG A 85 -17.17 -36.80 23.11
CA ARG A 85 -15.84 -37.42 23.15
C ARG A 85 -15.39 -37.40 24.61
N THR A 86 -15.42 -38.58 25.23
CA THR A 86 -14.93 -38.87 26.57
C THR A 86 -13.48 -38.38 26.66
N LYS A 87 -13.23 -37.35 27.48
CA LYS A 87 -11.87 -36.96 27.86
C LYS A 87 -11.27 -38.11 28.67
N SER A 88 -10.35 -38.88 28.07
CA SER A 88 -9.43 -39.68 28.88
C SER A 88 -8.64 -38.68 29.73
N LYS A 89 -8.55 -38.99 31.03
CA LYS A 89 -7.87 -38.20 32.04
C LYS A 89 -6.37 -38.48 31.96
N ASP A 90 -5.80 -38.41 30.76
CA ASP A 90 -4.36 -38.41 30.58
C ASP A 90 -3.87 -37.03 31.03
N LYS A 91 -2.90 -37.01 31.95
CA LYS A 91 -2.18 -35.79 32.27
C LYS A 91 -1.68 -35.24 30.94
N VAL A 92 -2.18 -34.08 30.55
CA VAL A 92 -1.68 -33.36 29.36
C VAL A 92 -0.28 -32.89 29.73
N GLU A 93 0.69 -33.78 29.56
CA GLU A 93 2.10 -33.49 29.76
C GLU A 93 2.54 -32.57 28.62
N PHE A 94 3.15 -31.46 28.98
CA PHE A 94 3.61 -30.46 28.03
C PHE A 94 4.80 -31.03 27.25
N ASP A 95 4.64 -31.12 25.93
CA ASP A 95 5.69 -31.60 25.04
C ASP A 95 6.63 -30.44 24.69
N GLU A 96 7.76 -30.37 25.38
CA GLU A 96 8.79 -29.34 25.18
C GLU A 96 9.33 -29.32 23.73
N SER A 97 9.31 -30.45 23.02
CA SER A 97 9.76 -30.53 21.63
C SER A 97 8.83 -29.77 20.67
N LYS A 98 7.52 -29.73 20.97
CA LYS A 98 6.53 -28.96 20.19
C LYS A 98 6.56 -27.46 20.50
N ALA A 99 7.21 -27.07 21.60
CA ALA A 99 7.37 -25.70 22.05
C ALA A 99 8.63 -25.02 21.52
N GLN A 100 9.32 -25.61 20.55
CA GLN A 100 10.43 -24.95 19.87
C GLN A 100 9.96 -24.25 18.60
N ILE A 101 10.55 -23.10 18.29
CA ILE A 101 10.31 -22.35 17.05
C ILE A 101 11.64 -21.99 16.41
N PHE A 102 11.82 -22.41 15.16
CA PHE A 102 13.03 -22.12 14.39
C PHE A 102 12.88 -20.80 13.64
N ARG A 103 13.91 -19.97 13.73
CA ARG A 103 14.06 -18.73 12.96
C ARG A 103 14.80 -19.04 11.66
N LEU A 104 14.12 -18.98 10.54
CA LEU A 104 14.73 -19.10 9.22
C LEU A 104 14.82 -17.75 8.52
N LYS A 105 16.00 -17.46 7.97
CA LYS A 105 16.15 -16.38 7.00
C LYS A 105 15.51 -16.82 5.70
N LEU A 106 14.59 -16.02 5.18
CA LEU A 106 13.98 -16.27 3.88
C LEU A 106 15.06 -16.22 2.79
N ASP A 107 15.30 -17.38 2.21
CA ASP A 107 16.10 -17.51 1.01
C ASP A 107 15.20 -17.49 -0.24
N GLU A 108 15.81 -17.25 -1.39
CA GLU A 108 15.12 -17.05 -2.66
C GLU A 108 14.19 -18.22 -3.01
N ASN A 109 14.68 -19.45 -2.82
CA ASN A 109 13.92 -20.68 -3.09
C ASN A 109 12.68 -20.79 -2.20
N HIS A 110 12.73 -20.26 -0.98
CA HIS A 110 11.58 -20.28 -0.07
C HIS A 110 10.50 -19.30 -0.54
N LEU A 111 10.87 -18.12 -1.06
CA LEU A 111 9.94 -17.12 -1.57
C LEU A 111 9.20 -17.58 -2.83
N GLN A 112 9.90 -18.25 -3.76
CA GLN A 112 9.30 -18.74 -5.00
C GLN A 112 8.18 -19.77 -4.78
N THR A 113 8.25 -20.54 -3.68
CA THR A 113 7.23 -21.54 -3.34
C THR A 113 5.97 -20.95 -2.68
N ARG A 114 5.96 -19.65 -2.38
CA ARG A 114 4.82 -18.99 -1.71
C ARG A 114 3.72 -18.63 -2.70
N ILE A 115 2.47 -18.72 -2.23
CA ILE A 115 1.32 -18.31 -3.01
C ILE A 115 1.38 -16.80 -3.26
N TYR A 116 0.96 -16.37 -4.44
CA TYR A 116 0.97 -14.98 -4.90
C TYR A 116 2.37 -14.36 -5.11
N PHE A 117 3.43 -15.18 -5.12
CA PHE A 117 4.77 -14.68 -5.44
C PHE A 117 4.85 -14.09 -6.86
N LYS A 118 4.16 -14.70 -7.83
CA LYS A 118 4.09 -14.19 -9.21
C LYS A 118 3.41 -12.82 -9.26
N GLU A 119 2.28 -12.67 -8.58
CA GLU A 119 1.53 -11.42 -8.49
C GLU A 119 2.34 -10.31 -7.84
N TYR A 120 3.05 -10.62 -6.74
CA TYR A 120 3.97 -9.69 -6.10
C TYR A 120 5.10 -9.26 -7.04
N ARG A 121 5.79 -10.23 -7.66
CA ARG A 121 6.90 -9.97 -8.58
C ARG A 121 6.47 -9.13 -9.78
N ASP A 122 5.35 -9.49 -10.40
CA ASP A 122 4.80 -8.77 -11.55
C ASP A 122 4.42 -7.34 -11.13
N GLY A 123 3.68 -7.18 -10.02
CA GLY A 123 3.27 -5.87 -9.50
C GLY A 123 4.46 -4.97 -9.18
N PHE A 124 5.50 -5.51 -8.54
CA PHE A 124 6.73 -4.78 -8.25
C PHE A 124 7.45 -4.34 -9.53
N THR A 125 7.62 -5.25 -10.49
CA THR A 125 8.34 -4.99 -11.74
C THR A 125 7.63 -3.92 -12.57
N PHE A 126 6.32 -4.06 -12.80
CA PHE A 126 5.57 -3.09 -13.60
C PHE A 126 5.51 -1.71 -12.94
N SER A 127 5.38 -1.65 -11.61
CA SER A 127 5.38 -0.38 -10.88
C SER A 127 6.74 0.31 -10.98
N PHE A 128 7.83 -0.42 -10.77
CA PHE A 128 9.18 0.15 -10.84
C PHE A 128 9.56 0.61 -12.25
N VAL A 129 9.18 -0.17 -13.27
CA VAL A 129 9.35 0.22 -14.68
C VAL A 129 8.51 1.45 -15.01
N GLY A 130 7.24 1.49 -14.61
CA GLY A 130 6.37 2.65 -14.81
C GLY A 130 6.91 3.93 -14.17
N ILE A 131 7.32 3.86 -12.89
CA ILE A 131 7.91 4.99 -12.17
C ILE A 131 9.21 5.45 -12.83
N SER A 132 10.05 4.53 -13.30
CA SER A 132 11.31 4.88 -13.97
C SER A 132 11.08 5.56 -15.33
N CYS A 133 10.11 5.09 -16.10
CA CYS A 133 9.70 5.74 -17.35
C CYS A 133 9.11 7.14 -17.10
N LEU A 134 8.36 7.33 -16.01
CA LEU A 134 7.86 8.65 -15.61
C LEU A 134 8.99 9.59 -15.19
N LEU A 135 9.93 9.12 -14.37
CA LEU A 135 11.12 9.91 -13.99
C LEU A 135 11.92 10.32 -15.23
N LEU A 136 12.12 9.40 -16.17
CA LEU A 136 12.80 9.70 -17.42
C LEU A 136 12.05 10.77 -18.22
N GLN A 137 10.72 10.74 -18.25
CA GLN A 137 9.92 11.77 -18.91
C GLN A 137 10.11 13.16 -18.29
N VAL A 138 10.24 13.23 -16.95
CA VAL A 138 10.53 14.46 -16.22
C VAL A 138 11.93 15.00 -16.56
N PHE A 139 12.92 14.12 -16.68
CA PHE A 139 14.30 14.51 -17.03
C PHE A 139 14.48 14.92 -18.49
N VAL A 140 13.86 14.19 -19.43
CA VAL A 140 14.00 14.44 -20.88
C VAL A 140 13.21 15.67 -21.32
N GLY A 141 12.11 15.97 -20.64
CA GLY A 141 11.23 17.09 -20.96
C GLY A 141 10.40 16.86 -22.23
N ALA A 142 9.29 17.58 -22.36
CA ALA A 142 8.43 17.52 -23.55
C ALA A 142 8.80 18.64 -24.53
N SER A 143 9.15 18.28 -25.77
CA SER A 143 9.32 19.28 -26.84
C SER A 143 7.95 19.62 -27.43
N LYS A 144 7.66 20.93 -27.56
CA LYS A 144 6.37 21.42 -28.09
C LYS A 144 6.15 21.09 -29.58
N LYS A 145 7.23 20.75 -30.31
CA LYS A 145 7.20 20.56 -31.78
C LYS A 145 7.01 19.11 -32.21
N SER A 146 7.32 18.14 -31.36
CA SER A 146 7.09 16.72 -31.60
C SER A 146 5.77 16.31 -30.94
N GLY A 147 4.82 15.79 -31.72
CA GLY A 147 3.55 15.28 -31.18
C GLY A 147 3.74 14.12 -30.18
N VAL A 148 2.63 13.57 -29.67
CA VAL A 148 2.61 12.50 -28.64
C VAL A 148 3.60 11.36 -28.91
N TRP A 149 3.73 10.93 -30.17
CA TRP A 149 4.63 9.87 -30.59
C TRP A 149 6.12 10.28 -30.62
N GLY A 150 6.42 11.51 -31.04
CA GLY A 150 7.80 12.01 -31.04
C GLY A 150 8.32 12.33 -29.64
N ASN A 151 7.44 12.75 -28.73
CA ASN A 151 7.77 12.95 -27.33
C ASN A 151 7.87 11.63 -26.54
N GLY A 152 7.36 10.52 -27.06
CA GLY A 152 7.42 9.22 -26.40
C GLY A 152 6.50 9.07 -25.18
N ILE A 153 5.61 10.05 -24.91
CA ILE A 153 4.72 10.09 -23.73
C ILE A 153 3.76 8.89 -23.67
N PHE A 154 3.45 8.30 -24.83
CA PHE A 154 2.60 7.12 -24.93
C PHE A 154 3.12 5.93 -24.11
N VAL A 155 4.44 5.73 -24.05
CA VAL A 155 5.04 4.58 -23.35
C VAL A 155 4.86 4.70 -21.82
N PRO A 156 5.27 5.80 -21.16
CA PRO A 156 4.97 6.01 -19.73
C PRO A 156 3.48 5.93 -19.41
N LEU A 157 2.60 6.50 -20.26
CA LEU A 157 1.15 6.48 -20.03
C LEU A 157 0.58 5.06 -20.03
N LEU A 158 0.96 4.23 -21.01
CA LEU A 158 0.54 2.83 -21.05
C LEU A 158 1.03 2.06 -19.83
N PHE A 159 2.29 2.27 -19.40
CA PHE A 159 2.82 1.62 -18.22
C PHE A 159 2.10 2.06 -16.94
N VAL A 160 1.75 3.33 -16.79
CA VAL A 160 0.96 3.83 -15.64
C VAL A 160 -0.41 3.16 -15.59
N ILE A 161 -1.12 3.11 -16.72
CA ILE A 161 -2.45 2.46 -16.79
C ILE A 161 -2.31 0.97 -16.50
N PHE A 162 -1.35 0.28 -17.15
CA PHE A 162 -1.17 -1.15 -16.98
C PHE A 162 -0.73 -1.51 -15.55
N ALA A 163 0.26 -0.81 -14.99
CA ALA A 163 0.72 -1.01 -13.62
C ALA A 163 -0.39 -0.70 -12.61
N GLY A 164 -1.11 0.43 -12.79
CA GLY A 164 -2.26 0.80 -11.97
C GLY A 164 -3.32 -0.30 -11.97
N CYS A 165 -3.78 -0.73 -13.15
CA CYS A 165 -4.74 -1.83 -13.29
C CYS A 165 -4.24 -3.12 -12.65
N LYS A 166 -2.97 -3.49 -12.84
CA LYS A 166 -2.37 -4.69 -12.23
C LYS A 166 -2.36 -4.60 -10.70
N LEU A 167 -2.05 -3.45 -10.13
CA LEU A 167 -2.08 -3.21 -8.69
C LEU A 167 -3.52 -3.27 -8.16
N PHE A 168 -4.48 -2.62 -8.82
CA PHE A 168 -5.89 -2.69 -8.44
C PHE A 168 -6.43 -4.12 -8.48
N VAL A 169 -6.22 -4.85 -9.57
CA VAL A 169 -6.67 -6.25 -9.69
C VAL A 169 -6.03 -7.11 -8.60
N SER A 170 -4.76 -6.90 -8.31
CA SER A 170 -4.07 -7.64 -7.24
C SER A 170 -4.63 -7.30 -5.85
N LEU A 171 -4.89 -6.02 -5.57
CA LEU A 171 -5.52 -5.58 -4.32
C LEU A 171 -6.93 -6.16 -4.17
N THR A 172 -7.73 -6.16 -5.24
CA THR A 172 -9.06 -6.75 -5.28
C THR A 172 -9.01 -8.25 -4.98
N LYS A 173 -8.15 -9.01 -5.68
CA LYS A 173 -7.95 -10.45 -5.44
C LYS A 173 -7.61 -10.72 -3.99
N VAL A 174 -6.71 -9.93 -3.43
CA VAL A 174 -6.27 -10.05 -2.04
C VAL A 174 -7.38 -9.68 -1.05
N ALA A 175 -8.19 -8.64 -1.33
CA ALA A 175 -9.28 -8.22 -0.46
C ALA A 175 -10.38 -9.30 -0.36
N PHE A 176 -10.67 -9.98 -1.47
CA PHE A 176 -11.68 -11.05 -1.56
C PHE A 176 -11.17 -12.42 -1.10
N GLU A 177 -9.87 -12.58 -0.84
CA GLU A 177 -9.28 -13.85 -0.41
C GLU A 177 -9.81 -14.24 0.98
N LYS A 178 -10.69 -15.25 1.02
CA LYS A 178 -11.50 -15.60 2.21
C LYS A 178 -10.67 -15.88 3.47
N SER A 179 -9.48 -16.42 3.30
CA SER A 179 -8.61 -16.89 4.37
C SER A 179 -7.62 -15.84 4.88
N ALA A 180 -7.46 -14.71 4.18
CA ALA A 180 -6.44 -13.71 4.50
C ALA A 180 -6.96 -12.51 5.32
N SER A 181 -8.28 -12.28 5.34
CA SER A 181 -8.93 -11.17 6.04
C SER A 181 -10.12 -11.63 6.89
N ARG A 182 -10.34 -10.97 8.03
CA ARG A 182 -11.49 -11.24 8.91
C ARG A 182 -12.77 -10.77 8.21
N THR A 183 -13.90 -11.44 8.45
CA THR A 183 -15.20 -11.06 7.87
C THR A 183 -15.58 -9.62 8.22
N LEU A 184 -15.29 -9.19 9.46
CA LEU A 184 -15.50 -7.82 9.93
C LEU A 184 -14.65 -6.81 9.15
N ASP A 185 -13.37 -7.13 8.90
CA ASP A 185 -12.47 -6.24 8.14
C ASP A 185 -12.99 -6.03 6.71
N ARG A 186 -13.63 -7.06 6.11
CA ARG A 186 -14.27 -6.93 4.79
C ARG A 186 -15.53 -6.07 4.83
N GLN A 187 -16.38 -6.25 5.83
CA GLN A 187 -17.59 -5.43 5.99
C GLN A 187 -17.23 -3.96 6.19
N LEU A 188 -16.23 -3.68 7.03
CA LEU A 188 -15.70 -2.33 7.23
C LEU A 188 -15.07 -1.77 5.95
N SER A 189 -14.29 -2.57 5.22
CA SER A 189 -13.74 -2.17 3.91
C SER A 189 -14.84 -1.77 2.93
N LEU A 190 -15.95 -2.51 2.84
CA LEU A 190 -17.10 -2.13 2.00
C LEU A 190 -17.76 -0.83 2.47
N LEU A 191 -18.00 -0.70 3.79
CA LEU A 191 -18.61 0.49 4.38
C LEU A 191 -17.76 1.75 4.11
N PHE A 192 -16.46 1.65 4.34
CA PHE A 192 -15.52 2.72 4.06
C PHE A 192 -15.40 3.04 2.56
N GLY A 193 -15.60 2.05 1.68
CA GLY A 193 -15.73 2.28 0.24
C GLY A 193 -16.95 3.12 -0.13
N VAL A 194 -18.10 2.85 0.49
CA VAL A 194 -19.33 3.67 0.31
C VAL A 194 -19.12 5.08 0.83
N PHE A 195 -18.52 5.25 2.01
CA PHE A 195 -18.19 6.58 2.53
C PHE A 195 -17.19 7.32 1.63
N GLY A 196 -16.19 6.64 1.09
CA GLY A 196 -15.25 7.23 0.12
C GLY A 196 -15.93 7.67 -1.16
N PHE A 197 -16.93 6.92 -1.64
CA PHE A 197 -17.74 7.31 -2.80
C PHE A 197 -18.57 8.58 -2.52
N LEU A 198 -19.27 8.62 -1.37
CA LEU A 198 -20.04 9.80 -0.96
C LEU A 198 -19.15 11.03 -0.79
N PHE A 199 -17.96 10.86 -0.20
CA PHE A 199 -16.98 11.92 -0.06
C PHE A 199 -16.47 12.39 -1.43
N GLY A 200 -16.25 11.48 -2.38
CA GLY A 200 -15.85 11.82 -3.74
C GLY A 200 -16.92 12.63 -4.48
N LEU A 201 -18.20 12.28 -4.33
CA LEU A 201 -19.31 13.08 -4.87
C LEU A 201 -19.34 14.49 -4.26
N LEU A 202 -19.14 14.58 -2.94
CA LEU A 202 -19.09 15.86 -2.23
C LEU A 202 -17.89 16.71 -2.68
N THR A 203 -16.73 16.09 -2.92
CA THR A 203 -15.51 16.75 -3.42
C THR A 203 -15.66 17.23 -4.87
N CYS A 204 -16.50 16.57 -5.67
CA CYS A 204 -16.83 17.04 -7.01
C CYS A 204 -17.95 18.11 -7.03
N SER A 205 -18.60 18.36 -5.89
CA SER A 205 -19.64 19.38 -5.74
C SER A 205 -19.04 20.72 -5.29
N ALA A 206 -19.84 21.79 -5.34
CA ALA A 206 -19.44 23.17 -5.01
C ALA A 206 -18.88 23.39 -3.58
N PHE A 207 -18.87 22.37 -2.72
CA PHE A 207 -18.24 22.40 -1.39
C PHE A 207 -16.71 22.29 -1.41
N SER A 208 -16.12 21.80 -2.50
CA SER A 208 -14.68 21.51 -2.62
C SER A 208 -13.75 22.71 -2.40
N PRO A 209 -13.94 23.89 -3.04
CA PRO A 209 -12.96 24.98 -2.97
C PRO A 209 -12.87 25.62 -1.57
N LEU A 210 -13.84 25.36 -0.68
CA LEU A 210 -13.84 25.91 0.67
C LEU A 210 -12.92 25.14 1.62
N ILE A 211 -12.74 23.83 1.40
CA ILE A 211 -12.02 22.92 2.31
C ILE A 211 -10.71 22.42 1.69
N LEU A 212 -10.70 22.19 0.37
CA LEU A 212 -9.58 21.62 -0.36
C LEU A 212 -9.11 22.55 -1.50
N ASP A 213 -7.81 22.62 -1.69
CA ASP A 213 -7.14 23.48 -2.70
C ASP A 213 -7.05 22.77 -4.06
N PHE A 214 -8.18 22.22 -4.55
CA PHE A 214 -8.26 21.62 -5.88
C PHE A 214 -9.21 22.44 -6.76
N ASP A 215 -8.67 23.10 -7.78
CA ASP A 215 -9.44 23.77 -8.83
C ASP A 215 -10.02 22.74 -9.82
N LEU A 216 -10.87 21.86 -9.31
CA LEU A 216 -11.77 21.06 -10.14
C LEU A 216 -12.81 22.05 -10.69
N GLY A 217 -12.65 22.53 -11.93
CA GLY A 217 -13.64 23.39 -12.58
C GLY A 217 -15.03 22.74 -12.63
N GLU A 218 -15.99 23.29 -13.37
CA GLU A 218 -17.28 22.60 -13.57
C GLU A 218 -17.06 21.28 -14.33
N ILE A 219 -16.88 20.19 -13.59
CA ILE A 219 -16.74 18.85 -14.13
C ILE A 219 -18.13 18.38 -14.53
N GLY A 220 -18.31 17.99 -15.79
CA GLY A 220 -19.55 17.34 -16.22
C GLY A 220 -19.88 16.12 -15.34
N GLY A 221 -21.16 15.89 -15.06
CA GLY A 221 -21.59 14.90 -14.05
C GLY A 221 -20.99 13.49 -14.21
N LEU A 222 -20.68 13.06 -15.44
CA LEU A 222 -20.05 11.76 -15.72
C LEU A 222 -18.60 11.67 -15.21
N GLY A 223 -17.82 12.75 -15.33
CA GLY A 223 -16.45 12.82 -14.81
C GLY A 223 -16.42 12.83 -13.28
N ALA A 224 -17.36 13.55 -12.65
CA ALA A 224 -17.53 13.57 -11.20
C ALA A 224 -17.88 12.16 -10.67
N CYS A 225 -18.80 11.45 -11.33
CA CYS A 225 -19.13 10.07 -10.99
C CYS A 225 -17.91 9.14 -11.10
N PHE A 226 -17.10 9.28 -12.14
CA PHE A 226 -15.89 8.47 -12.31
C PHE A 226 -14.88 8.69 -11.18
N ILE A 227 -14.61 9.95 -10.82
CA ILE A 227 -13.71 10.30 -9.71
C ILE A 227 -14.25 9.72 -8.40
N ALA A 228 -15.55 9.89 -8.13
CA ALA A 228 -16.18 9.39 -6.93
C ALA A 228 -16.08 7.87 -6.79
N ILE A 229 -16.31 7.12 -7.89
CA ILE A 229 -16.14 5.66 -7.91
C ILE A 229 -14.69 5.29 -7.59
N LEU A 230 -13.72 5.98 -8.21
CA LEU A 230 -12.31 5.68 -8.01
C LEU A 230 -11.85 6.00 -6.58
N MET A 231 -12.33 7.11 -5.99
CA MET A 231 -12.11 7.46 -4.58
C MET A 231 -12.73 6.42 -3.63
N GLY A 232 -13.95 5.96 -3.90
CA GLY A 232 -14.61 4.90 -3.13
C GLY A 232 -13.87 3.57 -3.19
N LEU A 233 -13.45 3.14 -4.38
CA LEU A 233 -12.65 1.91 -4.54
C LEU A 233 -11.31 1.99 -3.80
N CYS A 234 -10.61 3.12 -3.89
CA CYS A 234 -9.38 3.34 -3.14
C CYS A 234 -9.63 3.27 -1.63
N ALA A 235 -10.66 3.96 -1.13
CA ALA A 235 -11.01 3.94 0.29
C ALA A 235 -11.28 2.51 0.81
N GLY A 236 -12.07 1.73 0.06
CA GLY A 236 -12.38 0.36 0.45
C GLY A 236 -11.14 -0.54 0.44
N PHE A 237 -10.40 -0.60 -0.68
CA PHE A 237 -9.27 -1.52 -0.81
C PHE A 237 -8.08 -1.17 0.09
N LEU A 238 -7.92 0.10 0.46
CA LEU A 238 -6.83 0.56 1.32
C LEU A 238 -7.07 0.31 2.83
N PHE A 239 -8.30 -0.02 3.24
CA PHE A 239 -8.60 -0.29 4.64
C PHE A 239 -7.81 -1.49 5.21
N ILE A 240 -7.77 -2.61 4.48
CA ILE A 240 -7.06 -3.83 4.90
C ILE A 240 -5.53 -3.61 5.00
N PRO A 241 -4.83 -3.04 3.99
CA PRO A 241 -3.41 -2.75 4.13
C PRO A 241 -3.14 -1.72 5.24
N ALA A 242 -3.98 -0.68 5.40
CA ALA A 242 -3.79 0.31 6.45
C ALA A 242 -3.87 -0.28 7.86
N THR A 243 -4.86 -1.14 8.12
CA THR A 243 -4.99 -1.81 9.43
C THR A 243 -3.82 -2.75 9.73
N LYS A 244 -3.31 -3.47 8.71
CA LYS A 244 -2.09 -4.28 8.86
C LYS A 244 -0.84 -3.43 9.11
N ILE A 245 -0.69 -2.30 8.42
CA ILE A 245 0.41 -1.35 8.66
C ILE A 245 0.34 -0.80 10.09
N ALA A 246 -0.85 -0.40 10.55
CA ALA A 246 -1.06 0.09 11.91
C ALA A 246 -0.69 -0.95 12.98
N ARG A 247 -1.06 -2.22 12.77
CA ARG A 247 -0.64 -3.34 13.63
C ARG A 247 0.87 -3.50 13.67
N SER A 248 1.50 -3.50 12.49
CA SER A 248 2.95 -3.65 12.37
C SER A 248 3.71 -2.47 13.01
N PHE A 249 3.17 -1.25 12.88
CA PHE A 249 3.69 -0.04 13.52
C PHE A 249 3.57 -0.11 15.04
N TRP A 250 2.39 -0.49 15.56
CA TRP A 250 2.14 -0.66 16.99
C TRP A 250 3.13 -1.64 17.62
N LEU A 251 3.31 -2.79 16.97
CA LEU A 251 4.29 -3.80 17.40
C LEU A 251 5.73 -3.25 17.35
N GLY A 252 6.12 -2.54 16.30
CA GLY A 252 7.50 -2.03 16.20
C GLY A 252 7.86 -0.94 17.23
N THR A 253 6.87 -0.18 17.71
CA THR A 253 7.09 1.08 18.44
C THR A 253 6.70 1.03 19.92
N ASP A 254 5.51 0.53 20.27
CA ASP A 254 4.93 0.64 21.62
C ASP A 254 5.12 -0.63 22.47
N GLN A 255 6.13 -1.46 22.15
CA GLN A 255 6.45 -2.75 22.80
C GLN A 255 7.11 -2.68 24.18
N ILE A 256 7.00 -1.55 24.89
CA ILE A 256 7.69 -1.29 26.17
C ILE A 256 7.39 -2.36 27.25
N ARG A 257 6.35 -3.19 27.06
CA ARG A 257 5.94 -4.23 28.03
C ARG A 257 6.47 -5.65 27.76
N CYS A 258 7.03 -5.94 26.59
CA CYS A 258 7.56 -7.28 26.27
C CYS A 258 9.04 -7.17 25.92
N ASN A 259 9.93 -7.48 26.88
CA ASN A 259 11.38 -7.51 26.68
C ASN A 259 11.82 -8.78 25.91
N LEU A 260 11.23 -9.00 24.73
CA LEU A 260 11.59 -10.08 23.82
C LEU A 260 12.59 -9.53 22.81
N ASP A 261 13.86 -9.84 23.00
CA ASP A 261 14.96 -9.47 22.08
C ASP A 261 14.67 -9.89 20.63
N MET A 262 13.90 -10.98 20.44
CA MET A 262 13.54 -11.49 19.13
C MET A 262 12.52 -10.62 18.38
N VAL A 263 11.70 -9.86 19.11
CA VAL A 263 10.65 -8.99 18.58
C VAL A 263 11.11 -7.52 18.55
N TYR A 264 12.14 -7.18 19.33
CA TYR A 264 12.69 -5.84 19.43
C TYR A 264 13.12 -5.27 18.07
N CYS A 265 12.51 -4.14 17.74
CA CYS A 265 12.82 -3.33 16.57
C CYS A 265 13.99 -2.41 16.93
N GLY A 266 15.14 -2.56 16.26
CA GLY A 266 16.30 -1.69 16.47
C GLY A 266 15.98 -0.21 16.25
N TRP A 267 16.80 0.69 16.80
CA TRP A 267 16.54 2.14 16.80
C TRP A 267 16.26 2.70 15.39
N PHE A 268 16.98 2.21 14.38
CA PHE A 268 16.91 2.68 13.00
C PHE A 268 15.57 2.32 12.38
N SER A 269 15.13 1.07 12.57
CA SER A 269 13.84 0.59 12.09
C SER A 269 12.68 1.38 12.73
N ARG A 270 12.77 1.70 14.02
CA ARG A 270 11.79 2.58 14.69
C ARG A 270 11.77 3.98 14.10
N MET A 271 12.94 4.58 13.85
CA MET A 271 13.03 5.89 13.21
C MET A 271 12.39 5.91 11.83
N VAL A 272 12.60 4.86 11.02
CA VAL A 272 11.97 4.71 9.70
C VAL A 272 10.44 4.63 9.83
N LEU A 273 9.93 3.83 10.79
CA LEU A 273 8.48 3.71 11.03
C LEU A 273 7.85 5.05 11.44
N TYR A 274 8.43 5.75 12.42
CA TYR A 274 7.93 7.07 12.85
C TYR A 274 8.02 8.10 11.73
N SER A 275 9.15 8.15 11.01
CA SER A 275 9.36 9.08 9.90
C SER A 275 8.32 8.87 8.79
N SER A 276 8.02 7.61 8.46
CA SER A 276 7.02 7.29 7.44
C SER A 276 5.61 7.75 7.85
N GLN A 277 5.21 7.52 9.10
CA GLN A 277 3.91 7.93 9.62
C GLN A 277 3.80 9.46 9.74
N ALA A 278 4.86 10.12 10.21
CA ALA A 278 4.92 11.58 10.32
C ALA A 278 4.86 12.24 8.94
N ALA A 279 5.61 11.72 7.97
CA ALA A 279 5.59 12.24 6.60
C ALA A 279 4.22 12.09 5.94
N MET A 280 3.52 10.98 6.16
CA MET A 280 2.13 10.80 5.73
C MET A 280 1.22 11.86 6.33
N ALA A 281 1.19 11.98 7.66
CA ALA A 281 0.35 12.96 8.35
C ALA A 281 0.64 14.40 7.90
N PHE A 282 1.91 14.79 7.86
CA PHE A 282 2.32 16.11 7.38
C PHE A 282 1.85 16.38 5.96
N THR A 283 2.04 15.42 5.05
CA THR A 283 1.64 15.57 3.64
C THR A 283 0.13 15.77 3.49
N THR A 284 -0.69 15.05 4.27
CA THR A 284 -2.16 15.19 4.20
C THR A 284 -2.64 16.57 4.62
N LEU A 285 -1.98 17.18 5.62
CA LEU A 285 -2.36 18.47 6.18
C LEU A 285 -2.03 19.64 5.24
N LEU A 286 -1.00 19.52 4.40
CA LEU A 286 -0.60 20.58 3.45
C LEU A 286 -1.65 20.92 2.38
N TRP A 287 -2.64 20.06 2.19
CA TRP A 287 -3.70 20.20 1.19
C TRP A 287 -5.02 20.74 1.77
N VAL A 288 -5.09 20.89 3.09
CA VAL A 288 -6.25 21.44 3.79
C VAL A 288 -6.09 22.97 3.83
N ASN A 289 -7.04 23.71 3.24
CA ASN A 289 -6.97 25.17 3.05
C ASN A 289 -6.50 25.97 4.28
N PRO A 290 -7.08 25.82 5.48
CA PRO A 290 -6.66 26.61 6.64
C PRO A 290 -5.21 26.36 7.07
N LEU A 291 -4.66 25.17 6.80
CA LEU A 291 -3.27 24.85 7.12
C LEU A 291 -2.32 25.26 5.99
N ALA A 292 -2.79 25.19 4.75
CA ALA A 292 -2.05 25.68 3.59
C ALA A 292 -1.84 27.19 3.63
N GLU A 293 -2.86 27.96 4.05
CA GLU A 293 -2.78 29.41 4.15
C GLU A 293 -1.71 29.91 5.12
N ILE A 294 -1.38 29.14 6.17
CA ILE A 294 -0.31 29.46 7.13
C ILE A 294 1.06 29.50 6.44
N PHE A 295 1.26 28.68 5.39
CA PHE A 295 2.53 28.57 4.68
C PHE A 295 2.62 29.46 3.43
N ILE A 296 1.52 30.10 3.02
CA ILE A 296 1.50 30.96 1.83
C ILE A 296 1.74 32.40 2.26
N LYS A 297 2.73 33.06 1.64
CA LYS A 297 2.96 34.50 1.84
C LYS A 297 1.74 35.29 1.35
N LYS A 298 0.94 35.83 2.27
CA LYS A 298 -0.06 36.86 1.96
C LYS A 298 0.69 38.16 1.69
N ASN A 299 0.88 38.52 0.42
CA ASN A 299 1.31 39.87 0.08
C ASN A 299 0.18 40.82 0.47
N ILE A 300 0.31 41.46 1.63
CA ILE A 300 -0.47 42.64 1.96
C ILE A 300 -0.04 43.69 0.94
N GLY A 301 -0.83 43.86 -0.11
CA GLY A 301 -0.64 44.91 -1.08
C GLY A 301 -0.71 46.28 -0.39
N GLU A 302 0.25 47.13 -0.72
CA GLU A 302 0.16 48.59 -0.56
C GLU A 302 -1.22 49.06 -1.03
N GLY A 303 -2.04 49.52 -0.09
CA GLY A 303 -3.38 49.98 -0.39
C GLY A 303 -4.17 50.25 0.88
N THR A 304 -4.06 51.48 1.36
CA THR A 304 -4.81 52.07 2.48
C THR A 304 -4.20 51.88 3.86
N ILE A 305 -3.37 52.87 4.20
CA ILE A 305 -3.10 53.31 5.57
C ILE A 305 -4.46 53.53 6.25
N GLY A 306 -4.79 52.68 7.22
CA GLY A 306 -6.02 52.73 8.00
C GLY A 306 -5.78 52.09 9.36
N HIS A 307 -5.84 52.95 10.36
CA HIS A 307 -5.52 52.79 11.78
C HIS A 307 -6.04 51.49 12.45
N MET A 308 -5.29 51.07 13.49
CA MET A 308 -5.74 50.33 14.69
C MET A 308 -5.47 48.80 14.80
N SER A 309 -5.01 48.46 16.02
CA SER A 309 -4.81 47.17 16.71
C SER A 309 -3.46 46.43 16.60
N SER A 310 -2.91 46.13 17.77
CA SER A 310 -1.60 45.54 18.07
C SER A 310 -1.49 44.03 17.82
N ASP A 311 -2.49 43.42 17.21
CA ASP A 311 -2.55 41.97 16.93
C ASP A 311 -1.85 41.57 15.61
N ARG A 312 -1.44 42.59 14.83
CA ARG A 312 -0.93 42.43 13.46
C ARG A 312 0.52 41.89 13.37
N ASN A 313 1.22 41.71 14.49
CA ASN A 313 2.63 41.32 14.50
C ASN A 313 2.83 39.80 14.37
N ALA A 314 1.97 38.97 14.97
CA ALA A 314 2.00 37.52 14.78
C ALA A 314 1.63 37.14 13.34
N ASP A 315 0.59 37.77 12.80
CA ASP A 315 0.17 37.62 11.40
C ASP A 315 1.22 38.13 10.40
N ARG A 316 1.98 39.19 10.75
CA ARG A 316 3.13 39.64 9.95
C ARG A 316 4.30 38.66 9.99
N LEU A 317 4.57 38.01 11.12
CA LEU A 317 5.68 37.05 11.23
C LEU A 317 5.37 35.76 10.44
N VAL A 318 4.17 35.23 10.60
CA VAL A 318 3.69 34.04 9.87
C VAL A 318 3.61 34.31 8.36
N GLY A 319 3.16 35.51 7.96
CA GLY A 319 3.15 35.92 6.55
C GLY A 319 4.52 36.19 5.93
N SER A 320 5.56 36.47 6.74
CA SER A 320 6.91 36.79 6.23
C SER A 320 7.79 35.56 5.92
N ILE A 321 7.45 34.39 6.48
CA ILE A 321 8.19 33.12 6.31
C ILE A 321 7.58 32.24 5.20
N GLY A 322 6.40 32.61 4.68
CA GLY A 322 5.65 31.81 3.72
C GLY A 322 6.32 31.67 2.34
N PHE A 323 6.12 30.51 1.72
CA PHE A 323 6.53 30.25 0.34
C PHE A 323 5.68 31.05 -0.66
N SER A 324 6.25 31.34 -1.83
CA SER A 324 5.48 31.77 -3.00
C SER A 324 4.47 30.68 -3.40
N LYS A 325 3.30 31.04 -3.96
CA LYS A 325 2.28 30.08 -4.39
C LYS A 325 2.86 28.98 -5.31
N GLY A 326 3.76 29.35 -6.22
CA GLY A 326 4.42 28.41 -7.13
C GLY A 326 5.42 27.47 -6.44
N ASP A 327 6.17 27.96 -5.45
CA ASP A 327 7.14 27.16 -4.70
C ASP A 327 6.44 26.24 -3.69
N PHE A 328 5.31 26.69 -3.14
CA PHE A 328 4.47 25.88 -2.27
C PHE A 328 3.83 24.69 -3.01
N ALA A 329 3.38 24.89 -4.26
CA ALA A 329 2.90 23.79 -5.10
C ALA A 329 3.99 22.73 -5.36
N LYS A 330 5.24 23.16 -5.60
CA LYS A 330 6.39 22.25 -5.71
C LYS A 330 6.65 21.53 -4.39
N LEU A 331 6.62 22.24 -3.27
CA LEU A 331 6.81 21.64 -1.94
C LEU A 331 5.78 20.53 -1.67
N ARG A 332 4.49 20.78 -1.95
CA ARG A 332 3.43 19.77 -1.81
C ARG A 332 3.73 18.50 -2.62
N LEU A 333 4.22 18.66 -3.84
CA LEU A 333 4.60 17.56 -4.72
C LEU A 333 5.81 16.79 -4.17
N TRP A 334 6.82 17.50 -3.67
CA TRP A 334 7.98 16.90 -3.01
C TRP A 334 7.60 16.16 -1.72
N CYS A 335 6.63 16.66 -0.94
CA CYS A 335 6.13 15.95 0.23
C CYS A 335 5.36 14.67 -0.15
N LEU A 336 4.55 14.69 -1.21
CA LEU A 336 3.88 13.49 -1.72
C LEU A 336 4.87 12.42 -2.20
N THR A 337 5.90 12.82 -2.96
CA THR A 337 6.95 11.89 -3.40
C THR A 337 7.77 11.35 -2.24
N LEU A 338 8.19 12.21 -1.31
CA LEU A 338 8.98 11.84 -0.13
C LEU A 338 8.19 10.88 0.79
N SER A 339 6.91 11.16 1.05
CA SER A 339 6.07 10.29 1.88
C SER A 339 5.87 8.91 1.26
N ALA A 340 5.65 8.82 -0.06
CA ALA A 340 5.56 7.54 -0.76
C ALA A 340 6.90 6.78 -0.76
N PHE A 341 8.02 7.49 -0.95
CA PHE A 341 9.36 6.89 -0.87
C PHE A 341 9.65 6.33 0.52
N LEU A 342 9.38 7.10 1.57
CA LEU A 342 9.55 6.64 2.96
C LEU A 342 8.69 5.42 3.27
N GLN A 343 7.47 5.35 2.74
CA GLN A 343 6.62 4.16 2.87
C GLN A 343 7.23 2.94 2.19
N ILE A 344 7.82 3.08 0.99
CA ILE A 344 8.53 1.97 0.31
C ILE A 344 9.69 1.46 1.16
N VAL A 345 10.49 2.38 1.73
CA VAL A 345 11.59 2.02 2.64
C VAL A 345 11.07 1.29 3.88
N ALA A 346 9.91 1.71 4.40
CA ALA A 346 9.27 1.10 5.56
C ALA A 346 8.63 -0.27 5.28
N VAL A 347 8.36 -0.66 4.01
CA VAL A 347 7.71 -1.95 3.67
C VAL A 347 8.43 -3.13 4.31
N ARG A 348 9.77 -3.15 4.24
CA ARG A 348 10.57 -4.25 4.79
C ARG A 348 10.40 -4.36 6.31
N GLN A 349 10.40 -3.23 7.01
CA GLN A 349 10.22 -3.19 8.46
C GLN A 349 8.79 -3.59 8.85
N ASN A 350 7.78 -3.09 8.15
CA ASN A 350 6.38 -3.48 8.34
C ASN A 350 6.17 -4.98 8.12
N LEU A 351 6.84 -5.57 7.12
CA LEU A 351 6.73 -7.00 6.86
C LEU A 351 7.43 -7.86 7.92
N GLN A 352 8.58 -7.43 8.43
CA GLN A 352 9.22 -8.10 9.56
C GLN A 352 8.33 -8.06 10.80
N MET A 353 7.73 -6.91 11.10
CA MET A 353 6.81 -6.75 12.23
C MET A 353 5.52 -7.57 12.06
N PHE A 354 5.01 -7.69 10.83
CA PHE A 354 3.90 -8.58 10.50
C PHE A 354 4.22 -10.06 10.81
N LEU A 355 5.43 -10.52 10.50
CA LEU A 355 5.84 -11.90 10.86
C LEU A 355 6.07 -12.06 12.36
N ASN A 356 6.60 -11.02 13.01
CA ASN A 356 6.80 -10.99 14.45
C ASN A 356 5.47 -11.02 15.22
N GLU A 357 4.35 -10.58 14.63
CA GLU A 357 3.01 -10.73 15.21
C GLU A 357 2.67 -12.20 15.49
N ALA A 358 3.00 -13.10 14.54
CA ALA A 358 2.77 -14.53 14.72
C ALA A 358 3.62 -15.10 15.86
N LEU A 359 4.89 -14.68 15.95
CA LEU A 359 5.78 -15.05 17.04
C LEU A 359 5.26 -14.55 18.40
N LEU A 360 4.80 -13.30 18.47
CA LEU A 360 4.26 -12.75 19.71
C LEU A 360 3.03 -13.54 20.17
N SER A 361 2.13 -13.90 19.26
CA SER A 361 0.96 -14.71 19.63
C SER A 361 1.30 -16.14 20.03
N TRP A 362 2.37 -16.70 19.45
CA TRP A 362 2.92 -17.97 19.90
C TRP A 362 3.47 -17.84 21.33
N TYR A 363 4.28 -16.82 21.61
CA TYR A 363 4.84 -16.56 22.93
C TYR A 363 3.76 -16.30 24.00
N GLN A 364 2.78 -15.44 23.70
CA GLN A 364 1.68 -15.14 24.61
C GLN A 364 0.91 -16.41 24.97
N ARG A 365 0.63 -17.28 23.99
CA ARG A 365 -0.12 -18.53 24.24
C ARG A 365 0.70 -19.59 24.97
N LEU A 366 2.01 -19.61 24.75
CA LEU A 366 2.93 -20.46 25.50
C LEU A 366 2.87 -20.14 27.00
N HIS A 367 2.73 -18.85 27.34
CA HIS A 367 2.76 -18.37 28.72
C HIS A 367 1.38 -18.03 29.32
N ALA A 368 0.29 -18.07 28.55
CA ALA A 368 -1.05 -17.65 29.00
C ALA A 368 -1.81 -18.69 29.84
N GLY A 369 -1.34 -19.94 29.94
CA GLY A 369 -2.09 -20.98 30.66
C GLY A 369 -1.30 -22.24 31.00
N LYS A 370 -1.91 -23.08 31.85
CA LYS A 370 -1.33 -24.36 32.32
C LYS A 370 -1.21 -25.42 31.22
N VAL A 371 -2.04 -25.32 30.18
CA VAL A 371 -1.96 -26.15 28.97
C VAL A 371 -2.01 -25.20 27.77
N PRO A 372 -0.89 -25.01 27.04
CA PRO A 372 -0.84 -24.11 25.90
C PRO A 372 -1.48 -24.74 24.66
N ASP A 373 -2.39 -24.00 24.01
CA ASP A 373 -2.96 -24.38 22.72
C ASP A 373 -1.97 -24.11 21.58
N LEU A 374 -0.99 -25.01 21.43
CA LEU A 374 0.07 -24.89 20.43
C LEU A 374 -0.44 -25.03 18.98
N ASP A 375 -1.53 -25.78 18.76
CA ASP A 375 -2.10 -25.99 17.42
C ASP A 375 -2.58 -24.70 16.77
N PHE A 376 -3.21 -23.80 17.54
CA PHE A 376 -3.63 -22.50 17.04
C PHE A 376 -2.42 -21.63 16.70
N SER A 377 -1.40 -21.60 17.57
CA SER A 377 -0.19 -20.80 17.34
C SER A 377 0.57 -21.27 16.09
N ARG A 378 0.63 -22.59 15.88
CA ARG A 378 1.17 -23.22 14.67
C ARG A 378 0.41 -22.81 13.43
N ALA A 379 -0.92 -22.90 13.47
CA ALA A 379 -1.78 -22.47 12.37
C ALA A 379 -1.59 -20.99 12.05
N LYS A 380 -1.42 -20.13 13.06
CA LYS A 380 -1.21 -18.69 12.88
C LYS A 380 0.16 -18.38 12.27
N VAL A 381 1.24 -19.01 12.74
CA VAL A 381 2.59 -18.91 12.16
C VAL A 381 2.61 -19.39 10.71
N PHE A 382 1.96 -20.51 10.43
CA PHE A 382 1.79 -21.02 9.08
C PHE A 382 1.06 -20.01 8.18
N LEU A 383 -0.05 -19.43 8.65
CA LEU A 383 -0.84 -18.48 7.88
C LEU A 383 -0.06 -17.21 7.52
N HIS A 384 0.69 -16.64 8.46
CA HIS A 384 1.50 -15.44 8.22
C HIS A 384 2.63 -15.72 7.21
N ASN A 385 3.24 -16.90 7.27
CA ASN A 385 4.27 -17.31 6.32
C ASN A 385 3.66 -17.61 4.93
N HIS A 386 2.48 -18.21 4.89
CA HIS A 386 1.77 -18.57 3.66
C HIS A 386 1.30 -17.33 2.88
N TYR A 387 0.77 -16.31 3.58
CA TYR A 387 0.27 -15.06 3.00
C TYR A 387 1.27 -13.89 3.09
N LEU A 388 2.57 -14.20 3.16
CA LEU A 388 3.63 -13.20 3.23
C LEU A 388 3.66 -12.31 1.98
N CYS A 389 3.67 -12.91 0.78
CA CYS A 389 3.71 -12.17 -0.50
C CYS A 389 2.49 -11.27 -0.68
N VAL A 390 1.33 -11.72 -0.18
CA VAL A 390 0.10 -10.93 -0.15
C VAL A 390 0.26 -9.68 0.73
N SER A 391 0.82 -9.85 1.93
CA SER A 391 1.04 -8.73 2.85
C SER A 391 2.13 -7.79 2.34
N ALA A 392 3.17 -8.31 1.69
CA ALA A 392 4.19 -7.50 1.01
C ALA A 392 3.58 -6.64 -0.11
N LEU A 393 2.71 -7.22 -0.93
CA LEU A 393 2.00 -6.49 -1.99
C LEU A 393 1.05 -5.43 -1.43
N GLN A 394 0.35 -5.74 -0.32
CA GLN A 394 -0.51 -4.81 0.38
C GLN A 394 0.22 -3.59 0.96
N PHE A 395 1.46 -3.77 1.43
CA PHE A 395 2.29 -2.67 1.92
C PHE A 395 2.93 -1.85 0.79
N PHE A 396 3.25 -2.50 -0.34
CA PHE A 396 3.89 -1.85 -1.48
C PHE A 396 2.91 -1.13 -2.42
N ALA A 397 1.71 -1.66 -2.61
CA ALA A 397 0.78 -1.13 -3.60
C ALA A 397 0.32 0.32 -3.33
N PRO A 398 -0.01 0.75 -2.08
CA PRO A 398 -0.40 2.13 -1.82
C PRO A 398 0.67 3.16 -2.20
N PRO A 399 1.94 3.07 -1.74
CA PRO A 399 2.94 4.05 -2.14
C PRO A 399 3.34 3.96 -3.62
N ALA A 400 3.28 2.77 -4.24
CA ALA A 400 3.49 2.64 -5.67
C ALA A 400 2.41 3.38 -6.48
N LEU A 401 1.13 3.26 -6.10
CA LEU A 401 0.03 4.01 -6.73
C LEU A 401 0.23 5.52 -6.57
N VAL A 402 0.64 6.00 -5.39
CA VAL A 402 0.92 7.43 -5.16
C VAL A 402 2.01 7.92 -6.10
N LEU A 403 3.13 7.20 -6.23
CA LEU A 403 4.21 7.60 -7.15
C LEU A 403 3.78 7.58 -8.63
N LEU A 404 2.96 6.61 -9.04
CA LEU A 404 2.42 6.56 -10.40
C LEU A 404 1.49 7.75 -10.69
N PHE A 405 0.61 8.10 -9.75
CA PHE A 405 -0.28 9.26 -9.90
C PHE A 405 0.45 10.60 -9.83
N VAL A 406 1.45 10.73 -8.96
CA VAL A 406 2.31 11.92 -8.89
C VAL A 406 3.16 12.07 -10.16
N GLY A 407 3.70 10.98 -10.70
CA GLY A 407 4.42 11.04 -11.97
C GLY A 407 3.49 11.38 -13.13
N LEU A 408 2.25 10.87 -13.12
CA LEU A 408 1.24 11.21 -14.13
C LEU A 408 0.87 12.70 -14.10
N SER A 409 0.76 13.32 -12.92
CA SER A 409 0.42 14.75 -12.80
C SER A 409 1.52 15.69 -13.31
N GLN A 410 2.76 15.21 -13.41
CA GLN A 410 3.91 15.97 -13.94
C GLN A 410 4.02 15.92 -15.47
N ILE A 411 3.21 15.10 -16.15
CA ILE A 411 3.26 15.02 -17.61
C ILE A 411 2.56 16.25 -18.20
N ASP A 412 3.31 17.04 -18.97
CA ASP A 412 2.75 18.15 -19.74
C ASP A 412 2.03 17.62 -21.01
N ILE A 413 0.71 17.42 -20.87
CA ILE A 413 -0.17 16.83 -21.90
C ILE A 413 -0.51 17.84 -23.02
N TYR A 414 0.14 19.02 -23.11
CA TYR A 414 -0.04 19.98 -24.21
C TYR A 414 0.11 19.35 -25.62
N SER A 415 0.86 18.25 -25.74
CA SER A 415 1.08 17.49 -26.98
C SER A 415 -0.15 16.70 -27.46
N PHE A 416 -1.17 16.46 -26.61
CA PHE A 416 -2.38 15.69 -26.96
C PHE A 416 -3.47 16.51 -27.65
N LYS A 417 -3.34 17.84 -27.67
CA LYS A 417 -4.34 18.74 -28.30
C LYS A 417 -4.54 18.46 -29.80
N ASN A 418 -3.58 17.77 -30.44
CA ASN A 418 -3.59 17.42 -31.86
C ASN A 418 -4.00 15.97 -32.18
N THR A 419 -4.37 15.14 -31.20
CA THR A 419 -4.73 13.73 -31.45
C THR A 419 -6.19 13.43 -31.10
N ASN A 420 -7.05 13.39 -32.13
CA ASN A 420 -8.50 13.10 -32.02
C ASN A 420 -8.85 11.75 -31.37
N LEU A 421 -7.90 10.81 -31.30
CA LEU A 421 -8.12 9.47 -30.75
C LEU A 421 -8.00 9.44 -29.22
N VAL A 422 -7.33 10.43 -28.62
CA VAL A 422 -7.12 10.51 -27.16
C VAL A 422 -8.06 11.52 -26.50
N SER A 423 -8.60 12.49 -27.26
CA SER A 423 -9.59 13.45 -26.76
C SER A 423 -10.90 12.79 -26.28
N PHE A 424 -11.23 11.59 -26.78
CA PHE A 424 -12.37 10.79 -26.29
C PHE A 424 -12.07 10.04 -24.97
N LEU A 425 -10.80 9.69 -24.72
CA LEU A 425 -10.38 8.87 -23.58
C LEU A 425 -9.91 9.70 -22.37
N LEU A 426 -9.37 10.90 -22.59
CA LEU A 426 -8.96 11.82 -21.53
C LEU A 426 -9.47 13.24 -21.84
N PRO A 427 -10.51 13.74 -21.14
CA PRO A 427 -10.88 15.16 -21.24
C PRO A 427 -9.72 16.05 -20.74
N CYS A 428 -9.54 17.21 -21.38
CA CYS A 428 -8.62 18.32 -21.07
C CYS A 428 -7.37 18.01 -20.21
N SER A 429 -6.16 18.22 -20.75
CA SER A 429 -4.87 18.01 -20.06
C SER A 429 -4.79 18.49 -18.60
N SER A 430 -5.38 19.65 -18.29
CA SER A 430 -5.43 20.21 -16.94
C SER A 430 -6.22 19.34 -15.97
N PHE A 431 -7.34 18.76 -16.43
CA PHE A 431 -8.20 17.91 -15.63
C PHE A 431 -7.50 16.61 -15.22
N VAL A 432 -6.80 15.95 -16.16
CA VAL A 432 -6.05 14.72 -15.86
C VAL A 432 -4.98 14.96 -14.81
N ASN A 433 -4.24 16.07 -14.91
CA ASN A 433 -3.17 16.39 -13.97
C ASN A 433 -3.72 16.67 -12.57
N GLN A 434 -4.82 17.42 -12.47
CA GLN A 434 -5.48 17.69 -11.20
C GLN A 434 -6.11 16.43 -10.59
N VAL A 435 -6.77 15.59 -11.39
CA VAL A 435 -7.36 14.32 -10.91
C VAL A 435 -6.30 13.35 -10.44
N ALA A 436 -5.19 13.21 -11.18
CA ALA A 436 -4.07 12.37 -10.75
C ALA A 436 -3.50 12.84 -9.41
N LEU A 437 -3.36 14.16 -9.24
CA LEU A 437 -2.86 14.73 -8.00
C LEU A 437 -3.85 14.54 -6.83
N LEU A 438 -5.15 14.80 -7.07
CA LEU A 438 -6.22 14.52 -6.12
C LEU A 438 -6.19 13.06 -5.67
N MET A 439 -6.03 12.12 -6.60
CA MET A 439 -5.98 10.70 -6.28
C MET A 439 -4.73 10.31 -5.48
N ALA A 440 -3.57 10.88 -5.79
CA ALA A 440 -2.36 10.69 -5.00
C ALA A 440 -2.55 11.16 -3.56
N TRP A 441 -3.08 12.38 -3.37
CA TRP A 441 -3.40 12.92 -2.06
C TRP A 441 -4.46 12.09 -1.33
N TRP A 442 -5.50 11.65 -2.02
CA TRP A 442 -6.59 10.85 -1.44
C TRP A 442 -6.07 9.53 -0.87
N ILE A 443 -5.20 8.83 -1.61
CA ILE A 443 -4.59 7.57 -1.14
C ILE A 443 -3.79 7.82 0.15
N VAL A 444 -2.93 8.84 0.18
CA VAL A 444 -2.15 9.17 1.39
C VAL A 444 -3.06 9.57 2.55
N SER A 445 -4.12 10.33 2.29
CA SER A 445 -5.08 10.79 3.30
C SER A 445 -5.86 9.65 3.94
N VAL A 446 -6.44 8.78 3.12
CA VAL A 446 -7.15 7.58 3.55
C VAL A 446 -6.22 6.67 4.37
N MET A 447 -5.01 6.42 3.87
CA MET A 447 -4.02 5.61 4.58
C MET A 447 -3.66 6.22 5.95
N THR A 448 -3.46 7.54 6.01
CA THR A 448 -3.16 8.26 7.26
C THR A 448 -4.31 8.17 8.25
N LEU A 449 -5.54 8.40 7.80
CA LEU A 449 -6.73 8.36 8.65
C LEU A 449 -6.94 6.96 9.23
N TYR A 450 -6.87 5.91 8.40
CA TYR A 450 -7.05 4.54 8.88
C TYR A 450 -5.92 4.07 9.79
N THR A 451 -4.66 4.39 9.45
CA THR A 451 -3.52 4.01 10.30
C THR A 451 -3.59 4.71 11.65
N SER A 452 -3.80 6.03 11.66
CA SER A 452 -3.90 6.81 12.90
C SER A 452 -5.09 6.39 13.77
N ALA A 453 -6.29 6.24 13.19
CA ALA A 453 -7.47 5.78 13.92
C ALA A 453 -7.24 4.40 14.54
N THR A 454 -6.65 3.47 13.78
CA THR A 454 -6.36 2.12 14.28
C THR A 454 -5.31 2.15 15.40
N ILE A 455 -4.26 2.96 15.29
CA ILE A 455 -3.25 3.14 16.34
C ILE A 455 -3.88 3.70 17.62
N VAL A 456 -4.79 4.68 17.52
CA VAL A 456 -5.52 5.22 18.67
C VAL A 456 -6.36 4.14 19.35
N LEU A 457 -7.02 3.28 18.59
CA LEU A 457 -7.80 2.15 19.14
C LEU A 457 -6.91 1.13 19.86
N TYR A 458 -5.70 0.85 19.34
CA TYR A 458 -4.71 0.03 20.04
C TYR A 458 -4.23 0.69 21.34
N ARG A 459 -3.92 1.99 21.31
CA ARG A 459 -3.51 2.76 22.51
C ARG A 459 -4.56 2.79 23.60
N ARG A 460 -5.83 2.86 23.23
CA ARG A 460 -6.96 2.85 24.16
C ARG A 460 -7.34 1.45 24.66
N GLY A 461 -6.66 0.39 24.20
CA GLY A 461 -6.96 -0.98 24.60
C GLY A 461 -8.32 -1.49 24.08
N ILE A 462 -8.86 -0.89 23.02
CA ILE A 462 -10.09 -1.37 22.37
C ILE A 462 -9.76 -2.52 21.43
N LEU A 463 -8.61 -2.42 20.73
CA LEU A 463 -8.08 -3.49 19.89
C LEU A 463 -6.92 -4.20 20.60
N TYR A 464 -6.92 -5.53 20.53
CA TYR A 464 -5.85 -6.38 21.03
C TYR A 464 -5.18 -7.14 19.89
N VAL A 465 -3.86 -7.28 19.95
CA VAL A 465 -3.10 -8.17 19.09
C VAL A 465 -3.22 -9.57 19.70
N SER A 466 -3.91 -10.49 19.03
CA SER A 466 -4.17 -11.87 19.49
C SER A 466 -3.77 -12.91 18.46
#